data_AF-A0A7S2F5N9-F1
#
_entry.id   AF-A0A7S2F5N9-F1
#
_cell.length_a   1.000
_cell.length_b   1.000
_cell.length_c   1.000
_cell.angle_alpha   90.00
_cell.angle_beta   90.00
_cell.angle_gamma   90.00
#
_symmetry.space_group_name_H-M   'P 1'
#
loop_
_entity.id
_entity.type
_entity.pdbx_description
1 polymer ?
#
loop_
_entity_poly.entity_id
_entity_poly.type
_entity_poly.pdbx_seq_one_letter_code
_entity_poly.pdbx_strand_id
1 'polypeptide(L)'
;GMQALAGIARANDATILGPARYLDGKRLFLDAAACTDKTAAPATAASLRPLTNAFLDRLAECPPLVTLVAPELGAPGSGLPPLDLKERWYGTSYTKVDTKLQPTQLPAEVSVVPPPNPYIPTLLDVKNPPIRGKGKVPPPALLRSTDRWRFYWKPDCVFRQPRAYVIALVALPAATASASAVILSKLWRIGFADLMSVSTYDASLAGLSFDVDVTARGVRLTCFGFDERLPEFTDFIVKAMVKYDPMDTEAAQETFARQKDLLQRELDSFDSQQPYQQCRYWDAYVTERPHFNREELREALSGATLEKVSAHARSLWSSSPGTAFGMVQGNLLEADASRLCDTVMRSLVWGPDNLSPKDRPRKLSALLPTARDIPSLAGTQLRVSQPASSSSFSDSSEDGTLPPPAMEGRYLTSRRVGFDTANVNSAVEVIWQFPFTSAAFREQQQQQQQGGS
;
A
#
# COMPACT_ATOMS: atom_id res chain seq x y z
N GLY A 1 -26.80 5.70 17.97
CA GLY A 1 -25.37 5.90 18.27
C GLY A 1 -24.79 7.23 17.79
N MET A 2 -25.38 7.90 16.79
CA MET A 2 -24.83 9.14 16.21
C MET A 2 -25.09 10.46 16.97
N GLN A 3 -25.92 10.47 18.01
CA GLN A 3 -26.21 11.71 18.77
C GLN A 3 -25.18 12.04 19.86
N ALA A 4 -24.26 11.12 20.19
CA ALA A 4 -23.22 11.37 21.21
C ALA A 4 -21.97 12.09 20.66
N LEU A 5 -21.81 12.19 19.34
CA LEU A 5 -20.67 12.87 18.69
C LEU A 5 -20.97 14.32 18.29
N ALA A 6 -22.25 14.73 18.30
CA ALA A 6 -22.65 16.10 17.96
C ALA A 6 -22.42 17.13 19.10
N GLY A 7 -22.13 16.65 20.32
CA GLY A 7 -22.05 17.49 21.52
C GLY A 7 -20.71 18.18 21.79
N ILE A 8 -19.65 17.91 21.01
CA ILE A 8 -18.30 18.43 21.27
C ILE A 8 -17.94 19.61 20.34
N ALA A 9 -18.81 19.96 19.38
CA ALA A 9 -18.54 21.01 18.38
C ALA A 9 -18.98 22.44 18.79
N ARG A 10 -19.32 22.69 20.07
CA ARG A 10 -19.67 24.05 20.56
C ARG A 10 -18.93 24.40 21.85
N ALA A 11 -17.65 24.69 21.70
CA ALA A 11 -16.94 25.59 22.62
C ALA A 11 -16.13 26.55 21.76
N ASN A 12 -16.76 27.67 21.41
CA ASN A 12 -16.09 28.86 20.91
C ASN A 12 -15.25 29.42 22.06
N ASP A 13 -13.95 29.18 22.03
CA ASP A 13 -12.99 30.12 22.58
C ASP A 13 -12.04 30.55 21.46
N ALA A 14 -12.29 31.78 21.01
CA ALA A 14 -11.44 32.50 20.08
C ALA A 14 -10.12 32.82 20.78
N THR A 15 -9.09 31.97 20.61
CA THR A 15 -7.68 32.35 20.85
C THR A 15 -6.62 31.37 20.31
N ILE A 16 -6.95 30.29 19.60
CA ILE A 16 -5.95 29.36 19.04
C ILE A 16 -5.95 29.42 17.50
N LEU A 17 -5.84 30.62 16.95
CA LEU A 17 -5.45 30.85 15.56
C LEU A 17 -4.00 31.34 15.56
N GLY A 18 -3.07 30.42 15.76
CA GLY A 18 -1.66 30.65 15.47
C GLY A 18 -1.39 30.37 13.98
N PRO A 19 -0.54 31.16 13.30
CA PRO A 19 -0.21 30.91 11.90
C PRO A 19 0.52 29.57 11.81
N ALA A 20 0.07 28.69 10.92
CA ALA A 20 0.81 27.49 10.56
C ALA A 20 2.25 27.89 10.18
N ARG A 21 3.23 27.56 11.03
CA ARG A 21 4.64 27.72 10.70
C ARG A 21 5.08 26.49 9.92
N TYR A 22 5.18 26.66 8.61
CA TYR A 22 5.88 25.75 7.72
C TYR A 22 7.34 25.64 8.17
N LEU A 23 7.80 24.41 8.48
CA LEU A 23 9.20 24.15 8.78
C LEU A 23 10.08 24.53 7.58
N ASP A 24 11.00 25.45 7.82
CA ASP A 24 12.12 25.83 6.94
C ASP A 24 11.79 26.23 5.50
N GLY A 25 10.62 26.81 5.24
CA GLY A 25 10.35 27.58 4.02
C GLY A 25 10.55 26.82 2.70
N LYS A 26 10.56 25.49 2.73
CA LYS A 26 10.77 24.66 1.54
C LYS A 26 9.80 23.50 1.53
N ARG A 27 8.79 23.63 0.65
CA ARG A 27 8.34 22.60 -0.29
C ARG A 27 7.21 23.13 -1.17
N LEU A 28 7.45 23.16 -2.48
CA LEU A 28 6.67 22.41 -3.48
C LEU A 28 7.39 22.54 -4.82
N PHE A 29 7.47 21.42 -5.53
CA PHE A 29 8.26 21.21 -6.75
C PHE A 29 7.93 22.26 -7.82
N LEU A 30 8.93 23.09 -8.14
CA LEU A 30 9.09 23.76 -9.42
C LEU A 30 10.55 23.58 -9.83
N ASP A 31 10.73 23.26 -11.09
CA ASP A 31 11.98 22.91 -11.77
C ASP A 31 13.24 23.56 -11.17
N ALA A 32 14.16 22.72 -10.67
CA ALA A 32 15.38 23.17 -10.00
C ALA A 32 16.31 23.98 -10.92
N ALA A 33 16.13 23.88 -12.24
CA ALA A 33 16.90 24.65 -13.22
C ALA A 33 16.42 26.10 -13.39
N ALA A 34 15.18 26.44 -12.98
CA ALA A 34 14.59 27.77 -13.21
C ALA A 34 14.71 28.73 -12.02
N CYS A 35 15.11 28.24 -10.84
CA CYS A 35 15.17 29.06 -9.62
C CYS A 35 16.63 29.46 -9.31
N THR A 36 17.20 30.33 -10.16
CA THR A 36 18.52 30.93 -9.92
C THR A 36 18.51 32.02 -8.84
N ASP A 37 17.34 32.38 -8.32
CA ASP A 37 17.20 33.49 -7.36
C ASP A 37 16.80 33.00 -5.97
N LYS A 38 17.81 32.78 -5.12
CA LYS A 38 17.63 32.40 -3.71
C LYS A 38 17.00 33.50 -2.84
N THR A 39 16.67 34.67 -3.42
CA THR A 39 16.09 35.83 -2.73
C THR A 39 14.57 35.97 -2.89
N ALA A 40 13.94 35.19 -3.79
CA ALA A 40 12.50 35.26 -4.02
C ALA A 40 11.73 34.71 -2.81
N ALA A 41 10.87 35.55 -2.22
CA ALA A 41 9.97 35.13 -1.15
C ALA A 41 9.04 34.01 -1.66
N PRO A 42 8.74 32.99 -0.84
CA PRO A 42 7.84 31.92 -1.25
C PRO A 42 6.47 32.50 -1.63
N ALA A 43 5.88 31.97 -2.71
CA ALA A 43 4.56 32.37 -3.16
C ALA A 43 3.55 32.23 -2.00
N THR A 44 2.84 33.31 -1.71
CA THR A 44 1.79 33.34 -0.69
C THR A 44 0.44 33.01 -1.31
N ALA A 45 -0.54 32.59 -0.49
CA ALA A 45 -1.90 32.40 -0.96
C ALA A 45 -2.46 33.66 -1.67
N ALA A 46 -2.07 34.85 -1.20
CA ALA A 46 -2.45 36.12 -1.81
C ALA A 46 -1.85 36.31 -3.21
N SER A 47 -0.59 35.91 -3.42
CA SER A 47 0.07 36.03 -4.74
C SER A 47 -0.42 35.00 -5.76
N LEU A 48 -0.90 33.84 -5.30
CA LEU A 48 -1.41 32.78 -6.19
C LEU A 48 -2.89 32.96 -6.58
N ARG A 49 -3.66 33.74 -5.81
CA ARG A 49 -5.09 33.94 -6.01
C ARG A 49 -5.48 34.37 -7.44
N PRO A 50 -4.77 35.29 -8.13
CA PRO A 50 -5.12 35.65 -9.51
C PRO A 50 -4.97 34.49 -10.49
N LEU A 51 -3.94 33.64 -10.30
CA LEU A 51 -3.71 32.47 -11.14
C LEU A 51 -4.76 31.38 -10.87
N THR A 52 -5.13 31.18 -9.61
CA THR A 52 -6.20 30.25 -9.24
C THR A 52 -7.52 30.66 -9.86
N ASN A 53 -7.89 31.95 -9.79
CA ASN A 53 -9.11 32.46 -10.42
C ASN A 53 -9.08 32.25 -11.93
N ALA A 54 -7.98 32.63 -12.60
CA ALA A 54 -7.85 32.45 -14.05
C ALA A 54 -7.96 30.98 -14.48
N PHE A 55 -7.47 30.05 -13.67
CA PHE A 55 -7.63 28.61 -13.91
C PHE A 55 -9.09 28.16 -13.74
N LEU A 56 -9.78 28.62 -12.69
CA LEU A 56 -11.19 28.31 -12.46
C LEU A 56 -12.09 28.86 -13.57
N ASP A 57 -11.81 30.07 -14.07
CA ASP A 57 -12.53 30.68 -15.18
C ASP A 57 -12.40 29.80 -16.46
N ARG A 58 -11.20 29.30 -16.74
CA ARG A 58 -10.98 28.37 -17.87
C ARG A 58 -11.74 27.05 -17.72
N LEU A 59 -11.88 26.53 -16.50
CA LEU A 59 -12.67 25.31 -16.26
C LEU A 59 -14.17 25.54 -16.52
N ALA A 60 -14.67 26.77 -16.33
CA ALA A 60 -16.05 27.14 -16.64
C ALA A 60 -16.29 27.40 -18.13
N GLU A 61 -15.30 27.98 -18.82
CA GLU A 61 -15.39 28.35 -20.24
C GLU A 61 -15.17 27.15 -21.18
N CYS A 62 -14.33 26.18 -20.80
CA CYS A 62 -13.98 25.06 -21.66
C CYS A 62 -15.01 23.93 -21.56
N PRO A 63 -15.56 23.45 -22.70
CA PRO A 63 -16.41 22.26 -22.67
C PRO A 63 -15.60 21.06 -22.17
N PRO A 64 -16.14 20.26 -21.24
CA PRO A 64 -15.40 19.14 -20.67
C PRO A 64 -15.22 18.03 -21.72
N LEU A 65 -14.02 17.44 -21.77
CA LEU A 65 -13.79 16.17 -22.44
C LEU A 65 -14.11 15.04 -21.46
N VAL A 66 -15.19 14.30 -21.71
CA VAL A 66 -15.61 13.17 -20.87
C VAL A 66 -15.24 11.87 -21.56
N THR A 67 -14.47 11.01 -20.88
CA THR A 67 -14.13 9.67 -21.35
C THR A 67 -14.84 8.64 -20.49
N LEU A 68 -15.68 7.81 -21.11
CA LEU A 68 -16.36 6.71 -20.43
C LEU A 68 -15.71 5.38 -20.87
N VAL A 69 -15.26 4.60 -19.90
CA VAL A 69 -14.63 3.30 -20.13
C VAL A 69 -15.47 2.24 -19.42
N ALA A 70 -16.13 1.39 -20.21
CA ALA A 70 -16.93 0.29 -19.69
C ALA A 70 -16.90 -0.88 -20.69
N PRO A 71 -16.90 -2.14 -20.21
CA PRO A 71 -16.89 -3.33 -21.07
C PRO A 71 -18.20 -3.50 -21.87
N GLU A 72 -19.28 -2.86 -21.44
CA GLU A 72 -20.60 -2.92 -22.10
C GLU A 72 -20.69 -2.03 -23.35
N LEU A 73 -19.76 -1.08 -23.51
CA LEU A 73 -19.72 -0.19 -24.67
C LEU A 73 -19.41 -0.98 -25.94
N GLY A 74 -20.27 -0.87 -26.96
CA GLY A 74 -20.14 -1.60 -28.21
C GLY A 74 -20.55 -3.08 -28.15
N ALA A 75 -21.06 -3.57 -27.02
CA ALA A 75 -21.61 -4.93 -26.91
C ALA A 75 -22.95 -5.03 -27.68
N PRO A 76 -23.21 -6.14 -28.42
CA PRO A 76 -24.47 -6.33 -29.14
C PRO A 76 -25.67 -6.29 -28.18
N GLY A 77 -26.65 -5.43 -28.44
CA GLY A 77 -27.87 -5.33 -27.63
C GLY A 77 -27.80 -4.40 -26.40
N SER A 78 -26.68 -3.71 -26.17
CA SER A 78 -26.52 -2.74 -25.06
C SER A 78 -27.30 -1.43 -25.24
N GLY A 79 -27.78 -1.12 -26.44
CA GLY A 79 -28.41 0.17 -26.76
C GLY A 79 -27.44 1.36 -26.74
N LEU A 80 -26.15 1.12 -26.51
CA LEU A 80 -25.09 2.13 -26.49
C LEU A 80 -24.44 2.26 -27.88
N PRO A 81 -23.84 3.42 -28.20
CA PRO A 81 -23.23 3.65 -29.52
C PRO A 81 -22.11 2.62 -29.80
N PRO A 82 -22.01 2.14 -31.05
CA PRO A 82 -20.96 1.20 -31.44
C PRO A 82 -19.57 1.87 -31.40
N LEU A 83 -18.54 1.08 -31.11
CA LEU A 83 -17.14 1.53 -31.11
C LEU A 83 -16.55 1.40 -32.52
N ASP A 84 -16.76 2.44 -33.33
CA ASP A 84 -16.47 2.48 -34.77
C ASP A 84 -15.03 2.91 -35.12
N LEU A 85 -14.30 3.50 -34.18
CA LEU A 85 -12.93 3.97 -34.35
C LEU A 85 -11.92 3.04 -33.68
N LYS A 86 -10.68 3.04 -34.18
CA LYS A 86 -9.56 2.33 -33.58
C LYS A 86 -8.35 3.24 -33.43
N GLU A 87 -7.74 3.21 -32.26
CA GLU A 87 -6.49 3.90 -31.99
C GLU A 87 -5.33 3.21 -32.74
N ARG A 88 -4.35 4.00 -33.21
CA ARG A 88 -3.31 3.57 -34.16
C ARG A 88 -2.33 2.55 -33.58
N TRP A 89 -1.90 2.69 -32.32
CA TRP A 89 -0.77 1.95 -31.76
C TRP A 89 -1.19 0.73 -30.95
N TYR A 90 -2.21 0.88 -30.12
CA TYR A 90 -2.76 -0.14 -29.25
C TYR A 90 -3.99 -0.83 -29.85
N GLY A 91 -4.54 -0.29 -30.94
CA GLY A 91 -5.73 -0.84 -31.59
C GLY A 91 -7.00 -0.72 -30.75
N THR A 92 -7.00 0.15 -29.73
CA THR A 92 -8.12 0.33 -28.81
C THR A 92 -9.34 0.82 -29.57
N SER A 93 -10.44 0.06 -29.50
CA SER A 93 -11.71 0.46 -30.09
C SER A 93 -12.35 1.58 -29.25
N TYR A 94 -12.78 2.65 -29.89
CA TYR A 94 -13.46 3.77 -29.25
C TYR A 94 -14.50 4.39 -30.19
N THR A 95 -15.33 5.29 -29.67
CA THR A 95 -16.18 6.16 -30.49
C THR A 95 -16.14 7.56 -29.93
N LYS A 96 -16.46 8.56 -30.75
CA LYS A 96 -16.56 9.96 -30.33
C LYS A 96 -18.00 10.41 -30.50
N VAL A 97 -18.61 10.85 -29.40
CA VAL A 97 -19.96 11.42 -29.41
C VAL A 97 -19.85 12.91 -29.12
N ASP A 98 -20.22 13.73 -30.10
CA ASP A 98 -20.36 15.18 -29.90
C ASP A 98 -21.71 15.44 -29.19
N THR A 99 -21.68 15.44 -27.85
CA THR A 99 -22.85 15.77 -27.02
C THR A 99 -22.68 17.14 -26.37
N LYS A 100 -23.77 17.92 -26.32
CA LYS A 100 -23.85 19.12 -25.50
C LYS A 100 -24.30 18.69 -24.10
N LEU A 101 -23.35 18.34 -23.24
CA LEU A 101 -23.64 18.13 -21.82
C LEU A 101 -24.11 19.48 -21.25
N GLN A 102 -25.38 19.54 -20.82
CA GLN A 102 -25.81 20.66 -19.99
C GLN A 102 -25.25 20.43 -18.58
N PRO A 103 -24.60 21.44 -17.98
CA PRO A 103 -24.12 21.31 -16.62
C PRO A 103 -25.31 20.99 -15.71
N THR A 104 -25.23 19.87 -14.99
CA THR A 104 -26.17 19.57 -13.91
C THR A 104 -26.11 20.72 -12.91
N GLN A 105 -27.27 21.15 -12.37
CA GLN A 105 -27.27 22.14 -11.30
C GLN A 105 -26.34 21.67 -10.18
N LEU A 106 -25.32 22.49 -9.87
CA LEU A 106 -24.51 22.29 -8.68
C LEU A 106 -25.44 22.23 -7.47
N PRO A 107 -25.19 21.35 -6.49
CA PRO A 107 -25.89 21.41 -5.21
C PRO A 107 -25.83 22.83 -4.66
N ALA A 108 -26.93 23.32 -4.09
CA ALA A 108 -27.04 24.70 -3.60
C ALA A 108 -25.96 25.06 -2.54
N GLU A 109 -25.34 24.06 -1.92
CA GLU A 109 -24.29 24.20 -0.91
C GLU A 109 -23.07 23.33 -1.27
N VAL A 110 -22.21 23.80 -2.17
CA VAL A 110 -20.82 23.33 -2.28
C VAL A 110 -19.94 24.31 -1.50
N SER A 111 -20.08 24.33 -0.17
CA SER A 111 -19.44 25.35 0.67
C SER A 111 -18.69 24.76 1.87
N VAL A 112 -17.96 23.66 1.67
CA VAL A 112 -17.05 23.17 2.70
C VAL A 112 -15.63 23.31 2.19
N VAL A 113 -15.04 24.48 2.42
CA VAL A 113 -13.57 24.56 2.51
C VAL A 113 -13.21 23.65 3.69
N PRO A 114 -12.35 22.62 3.50
CA PRO A 114 -11.99 21.73 4.58
C PRO A 114 -11.32 22.54 5.71
N PRO A 115 -11.55 22.16 6.99
CA PRO A 115 -10.87 22.80 8.10
C PRO A 115 -9.35 22.58 8.00
N PRO A 116 -8.53 23.38 8.71
CA PRO A 116 -7.09 23.17 8.77
C PRO A 116 -6.75 21.73 9.18
N ASN A 117 -5.87 21.10 8.41
CA ASN A 117 -5.48 19.71 8.62
C ASN A 117 -4.65 19.55 9.93
N PRO A 118 -5.14 18.78 10.92
CA PRO A 118 -4.48 18.64 12.22
C PRO A 118 -3.25 17.70 12.19
N TYR A 119 -3.06 16.93 11.12
CA TYR A 119 -1.97 15.95 11.02
C TYR A 119 -0.66 16.53 10.50
N ILE A 120 -0.65 17.79 10.05
CA ILE A 120 0.56 18.43 9.55
C ILE A 120 1.63 18.46 10.66
N PRO A 121 2.79 17.82 10.47
CA PRO A 121 3.82 17.75 11.50
C PRO A 121 4.49 19.10 11.70
N THR A 122 4.84 19.41 12.95
CA THR A 122 5.54 20.63 13.37
C THR A 122 6.93 20.34 13.95
N LEU A 123 7.19 19.10 14.33
CA LEU A 123 8.46 18.62 14.88
C LEU A 123 9.10 17.62 13.91
N LEU A 124 10.25 18.00 13.35
CA LEU A 124 10.99 17.19 12.37
C LEU A 124 12.40 16.83 12.85
N ASP A 125 12.63 16.87 14.16
CA ASP A 125 13.94 16.60 14.75
C ASP A 125 14.31 15.13 14.63
N VAL A 126 15.56 14.86 14.21
CA VAL A 126 16.11 13.52 14.18
C VAL A 126 16.65 13.17 15.55
N LYS A 127 16.01 12.20 16.22
CA LYS A 127 16.26 11.78 17.61
C LYS A 127 17.43 10.82 17.74
N ASN A 128 17.69 10.00 16.71
CA ASN A 128 18.70 8.94 16.78
C ASN A 128 20.09 9.41 16.32
N PRO A 129 21.17 9.07 17.04
CA PRO A 129 22.52 9.45 16.65
C PRO A 129 23.00 8.66 15.41
N PRO A 130 23.82 9.27 14.53
CA PRO A 130 24.37 8.58 13.37
C PRO A 130 25.37 7.49 13.78
N ILE A 131 25.39 6.38 13.04
CA ILE A 131 26.49 5.41 13.14
C ILE A 131 27.76 6.08 12.56
N ARG A 132 28.78 6.26 13.40
CA ARG A 132 30.07 6.83 12.97
C ARG A 132 30.97 5.72 12.42
N GLY A 133 31.51 5.90 11.21
CA GLY A 133 32.52 5.01 10.60
C GLY A 133 31.95 3.77 9.89
N LYS A 134 32.78 2.72 9.73
CA LYS A 134 32.39 1.42 9.12
C LYS A 134 31.56 0.52 10.06
N GLY A 135 30.79 1.11 10.96
CA GLY A 135 29.98 0.38 11.93
C GLY A 135 28.88 -0.41 11.21
N LYS A 136 28.74 -1.71 11.49
CA LYS A 136 27.60 -2.50 11.02
C LYS A 136 26.33 -1.95 11.66
N VAL A 137 25.28 -1.75 10.86
CA VAL A 137 23.95 -1.41 11.38
C VAL A 137 23.47 -2.56 12.27
N PRO A 138 23.15 -2.33 13.55
CA PRO A 138 22.72 -3.40 14.44
C PRO A 138 21.41 -4.02 13.94
N PRO A 139 21.21 -5.33 14.16
CA PRO A 139 19.92 -5.97 13.89
C PRO A 139 18.83 -5.41 14.81
N PRO A 140 17.54 -5.58 14.47
CA PRO A 140 16.44 -5.22 15.36
C PRO A 140 16.60 -5.85 16.75
N ALA A 141 16.42 -5.06 17.80
CA ALA A 141 16.44 -5.51 19.19
C ALA A 141 15.04 -5.98 19.61
N LEU A 142 14.96 -7.01 20.45
CA LEU A 142 13.68 -7.47 21.01
C LEU A 142 13.26 -6.50 22.12
N LEU A 143 12.11 -5.85 21.96
CA LEU A 143 11.60 -4.84 22.88
C LEU A 143 10.61 -5.41 23.89
N ARG A 144 9.73 -6.30 23.43
CA ARG A 144 8.76 -7.02 24.26
C ARG A 144 8.65 -8.46 23.76
N SER A 145 8.60 -9.40 24.70
CA SER A 145 8.35 -10.81 24.43
C SER A 145 7.37 -11.34 25.46
N THR A 146 6.19 -11.71 25.00
CA THR A 146 5.17 -12.43 25.76
C THR A 146 4.77 -13.68 24.96
N ASP A 147 3.93 -14.54 25.53
CA ASP A 147 3.43 -15.71 24.80
C ASP A 147 2.60 -15.32 23.56
N ARG A 148 1.96 -14.14 23.60
CA ARG A 148 1.15 -13.59 22.52
C ARG A 148 1.89 -12.71 21.53
N TRP A 149 2.87 -11.94 22.01
CA TRP A 149 3.51 -10.87 21.25
C TRP A 149 5.01 -11.00 21.24
N ARG A 150 5.61 -10.85 20.06
CA ARG A 150 7.05 -10.55 19.92
C ARG A 150 7.21 -9.24 19.15
N PHE A 151 7.65 -8.21 19.85
CA PHE A 151 7.87 -6.88 19.28
C PHE A 151 9.36 -6.58 19.19
N TYR A 152 9.77 -6.14 18.01
CA TYR A 152 11.13 -5.73 17.71
C TYR A 152 11.19 -4.20 17.54
N TRP A 153 12.31 -3.61 17.91
CA TRP A 153 12.61 -2.21 17.69
C TRP A 153 13.92 -2.06 16.95
N LYS A 154 13.94 -1.14 15.98
CA LYS A 154 15.15 -0.77 15.26
C LYS A 154 15.22 0.75 15.07
N PRO A 155 16.15 1.45 15.72
CA PRO A 155 16.32 2.87 15.47
C PRO A 155 16.83 3.11 14.04
N ASP A 156 16.38 4.20 13.41
CA ASP A 156 16.97 4.68 12.17
C ASP A 156 18.25 5.48 12.46
N CYS A 157 19.40 4.88 12.16
CA CYS A 157 20.71 5.52 12.25
C CYS A 157 21.35 5.74 10.87
N VAL A 158 20.63 5.46 9.77
CA VAL A 158 21.14 5.47 8.40
C VAL A 158 20.51 6.59 7.59
N PHE A 159 19.17 6.63 7.54
CA PHE A 159 18.44 7.55 6.66
C PHE A 159 18.23 8.92 7.30
N ARG A 160 18.17 8.98 8.64
CA ARG A 160 18.06 10.21 9.43
C ARG A 160 16.90 11.09 8.96
N GLN A 161 15.74 10.47 8.75
CA GLN A 161 14.52 11.17 8.42
C GLN A 161 13.58 11.15 9.62
N PRO A 162 12.75 12.19 9.83
CA PRO A 162 11.73 12.24 10.89
C PRO A 162 10.54 11.34 10.53
N ARG A 163 10.82 10.06 10.27
CA ARG A 163 9.86 9.07 9.79
C ARG A 163 9.99 7.80 10.60
N ALA A 164 8.86 7.14 10.79
CA ALA A 164 8.80 5.86 11.44
C ALA A 164 7.76 4.95 10.79
N TYR A 165 7.92 3.66 11.10
CA TYR A 165 7.14 2.55 10.60
C TYR A 165 6.74 1.69 11.79
N VAL A 166 5.46 1.35 11.84
CA VAL A 166 4.88 0.37 12.76
C VAL A 166 4.32 -0.74 11.90
N ILE A 167 4.87 -1.93 12.05
CA ILE A 167 4.41 -3.12 11.35
C ILE A 167 3.92 -4.10 12.41
N ALA A 168 2.69 -4.56 12.29
CA ALA A 168 2.10 -5.58 13.15
C ALA A 168 1.49 -6.67 12.29
N LEU A 169 1.89 -7.92 12.51
CA LEU A 169 1.32 -9.10 11.87
C LEU A 169 0.66 -9.95 12.95
N VAL A 170 -0.66 -10.04 12.93
CA VAL A 170 -1.42 -10.97 13.77
C VAL A 170 -1.59 -12.26 12.99
N ALA A 171 -0.91 -13.31 13.43
CA ALA A 171 -1.01 -14.62 12.80
C ALA A 171 -2.32 -15.28 13.22
N LEU A 172 -3.28 -15.32 12.28
CA LEU A 172 -4.64 -15.82 12.47
C LEU A 172 -4.93 -16.85 11.38
N PRO A 173 -4.72 -18.15 11.63
CA PRO A 173 -4.96 -19.20 10.64
C PRO A 173 -6.41 -19.24 10.15
N ALA A 174 -7.36 -18.80 11.00
CA ALA A 174 -8.76 -18.68 10.65
C ALA A 174 -9.02 -17.75 9.47
N ALA A 175 -8.16 -16.75 9.22
CA ALA A 175 -8.29 -15.85 8.06
C ALA A 175 -8.10 -16.57 6.71
N THR A 176 -7.34 -17.67 6.71
CA THR A 176 -6.92 -18.36 5.49
C THR A 176 -7.23 -19.86 5.52
N ALA A 177 -8.08 -20.31 6.44
CA ALA A 177 -8.36 -21.73 6.65
C ALA A 177 -9.07 -22.42 5.47
N SER A 178 -9.85 -21.66 4.68
CA SER A 178 -10.60 -22.14 3.52
C SER A 178 -10.70 -21.05 2.46
N ALA A 179 -11.07 -21.41 1.23
CA ALA A 179 -11.34 -20.44 0.16
C ALA A 179 -12.41 -19.42 0.58
N SER A 180 -13.45 -19.88 1.29
CA SER A 180 -14.47 -19.01 1.90
C SER A 180 -13.86 -18.03 2.90
N ALA A 181 -13.02 -18.51 3.84
CA ALA A 181 -12.37 -17.63 4.80
C ALA A 181 -11.47 -16.57 4.14
N VAL A 182 -10.76 -16.93 3.07
CA VAL A 182 -9.92 -15.99 2.31
C VAL A 182 -10.79 -14.91 1.67
N ILE A 183 -11.89 -15.29 1.01
CA ILE A 183 -12.80 -14.33 0.39
C ILE A 183 -13.46 -13.43 1.42
N LEU A 184 -13.98 -13.98 2.52
CA LEU A 184 -14.60 -13.19 3.58
C LEU A 184 -13.59 -12.21 4.22
N SER A 185 -12.35 -12.64 4.43
CA SER A 185 -11.27 -11.77 4.93
C SER A 185 -10.89 -10.68 3.91
N LYS A 186 -10.85 -11.00 2.61
CA LYS A 186 -10.61 -10.00 1.55
C LYS A 186 -11.73 -8.97 1.47
N LEU A 187 -12.99 -9.40 1.57
CA LEU A 187 -14.15 -8.50 1.57
C LEU A 187 -14.14 -7.59 2.81
N TRP A 188 -13.87 -8.15 4.00
CA TRP A 188 -13.68 -7.37 5.21
C TRP A 188 -12.56 -6.32 5.05
N ARG A 189 -11.41 -6.70 4.48
CA ARG A 189 -10.28 -5.79 4.22
C ARG A 189 -10.66 -4.65 3.27
N ILE A 190 -11.33 -4.97 2.15
CA ILE A 190 -11.77 -3.97 1.18
C ILE A 190 -12.74 -2.99 1.86
N GLY A 191 -13.71 -3.49 2.62
CA GLY A 191 -14.67 -2.64 3.32
C GLY A 191 -14.05 -1.80 4.42
N PHE A 192 -13.08 -2.34 5.16
CA PHE A 192 -12.32 -1.57 6.12
C PHE A 192 -11.55 -0.43 5.45
N ALA A 193 -10.85 -0.72 4.35
CA ALA A 193 -10.10 0.30 3.60
C ALA A 193 -11.03 1.40 3.04
N ASP A 194 -12.20 1.02 2.53
CA ASP A 194 -13.22 1.94 2.02
C ASP A 194 -13.72 2.90 3.12
N LEU A 195 -14.08 2.36 4.30
CA LEU A 195 -14.49 3.16 5.46
C LEU A 195 -13.39 4.13 5.92
N MET A 196 -12.14 3.65 5.97
CA MET A 196 -11.02 4.43 6.49
C MET A 196 -10.52 5.49 5.51
N SER A 197 -10.84 5.37 4.21
CA SER A 197 -10.38 6.30 3.16
C SER A 197 -10.75 7.76 3.49
N VAL A 198 -11.98 8.00 3.93
CA VAL A 198 -12.47 9.34 4.28
C VAL A 198 -11.80 9.86 5.55
N SER A 199 -11.73 9.03 6.58
CA SER A 199 -11.20 9.43 7.90
C SER A 199 -9.69 9.65 7.90
N THR A 200 -8.97 9.05 6.96
CA THR A 200 -7.50 9.13 6.87
C THR A 200 -7.01 10.03 5.75
N TYR A 201 -7.92 10.69 5.02
CA TYR A 201 -7.57 11.57 3.91
C TYR A 201 -6.62 12.69 4.33
N ASP A 202 -6.96 13.42 5.40
CA ASP A 202 -6.12 14.48 5.96
C ASP A 202 -4.76 13.95 6.43
N ALA A 203 -4.73 12.78 7.07
CA ALA A 203 -3.50 12.13 7.48
C ALA A 203 -2.61 11.81 6.25
N SER A 204 -3.20 11.32 5.16
CA SER A 204 -2.48 11.03 3.90
C SER A 204 -1.84 12.27 3.29
N LEU A 205 -2.56 13.42 3.29
CA LEU A 205 -2.03 14.69 2.82
C LEU A 205 -0.86 15.18 3.69
N ALA A 206 -0.89 14.88 4.98
CA ALA A 206 0.19 15.19 5.91
C ALA A 206 1.35 14.18 5.87
N GLY A 207 1.29 13.15 5.01
CA GLY A 207 2.35 12.16 4.86
C GLY A 207 2.32 11.02 5.89
N LEU A 208 1.17 10.79 6.52
CA LEU A 208 0.86 9.58 7.30
C LEU A 208 0.01 8.64 6.46
N SER A 209 0.30 7.35 6.50
CA SER A 209 -0.46 6.37 5.73
C SER A 209 -0.47 5.03 6.45
N PHE A 210 -1.45 4.21 6.09
CA PHE A 210 -1.57 2.86 6.60
C PHE A 210 -1.86 1.87 5.47
N ASP A 211 -1.57 0.61 5.72
CA ASP A 211 -1.91 -0.52 4.87
C ASP A 211 -2.40 -1.65 5.77
N VAL A 212 -3.56 -2.23 5.41
CA VAL A 212 -4.05 -3.47 6.02
C VAL A 212 -4.17 -4.51 4.92
N ASP A 213 -3.49 -5.62 5.13
CA ASP A 213 -3.42 -6.72 4.18
C ASP A 213 -3.72 -8.06 4.86
N VAL A 214 -4.38 -8.94 4.12
CA VAL A 214 -4.66 -10.32 4.55
C VAL A 214 -3.70 -11.23 3.82
N THR A 215 -2.69 -11.68 4.54
CA THR A 215 -1.63 -12.55 4.02
C THR A 215 -1.91 -14.01 4.37
N ALA A 216 -1.20 -14.94 3.73
CA ALA A 216 -1.22 -16.37 4.09
C ALA A 216 -0.88 -16.63 5.57
N ARG A 217 -0.20 -15.70 6.25
CA ARG A 217 0.15 -15.80 7.67
C ARG A 217 -0.91 -15.25 8.61
N GLY A 218 -1.85 -14.44 8.12
CA GLY A 218 -2.83 -13.69 8.91
C GLY A 218 -2.93 -12.23 8.48
N VAL A 219 -3.38 -11.36 9.38
CA VAL A 219 -3.66 -9.95 9.10
C VAL A 219 -2.43 -9.09 9.42
N ARG A 220 -1.95 -8.32 8.44
CA ARG A 220 -0.84 -7.39 8.58
C ARG A 220 -1.36 -5.96 8.56
N LEU A 221 -1.00 -5.19 9.57
CA LEU A 221 -1.14 -3.74 9.63
C LEU A 221 0.23 -3.09 9.49
N THR A 222 0.34 -2.09 8.64
CA THR A 222 1.51 -1.22 8.53
C THR A 222 1.06 0.22 8.63
N CYS A 223 1.56 0.97 9.61
CA CYS A 223 1.39 2.42 9.71
C CYS A 223 2.75 3.08 9.49
N PHE A 224 2.80 4.16 8.71
CA PHE A 224 4.05 4.84 8.41
C PHE A 224 3.85 6.32 8.13
N GLY A 225 4.91 7.10 8.35
CA GLY A 225 4.91 8.55 8.09
C GLY A 225 5.73 9.30 9.11
N PHE A 226 5.39 10.56 9.36
CA PHE A 226 6.10 11.42 10.31
C PHE A 226 5.90 10.97 11.76
N ASP A 227 6.98 10.90 12.54
CA ASP A 227 6.98 10.24 13.85
C ASP A 227 6.18 10.97 14.94
N GLU A 228 5.96 12.28 14.81
CA GLU A 228 5.21 13.10 15.78
C GLU A 228 3.77 12.60 15.99
N ARG A 229 3.04 12.40 14.89
CA ARG A 229 1.61 12.04 14.90
C ARG A 229 1.34 10.56 14.65
N LEU A 230 2.38 9.79 14.34
CA LEU A 230 2.28 8.36 14.09
C LEU A 230 1.67 7.56 15.26
N PRO A 231 1.96 7.85 16.55
CA PRO A 231 1.36 7.11 17.66
C PRO A 231 -0.16 7.28 17.76
N GLU A 232 -0.66 8.52 17.66
CA GLU A 232 -2.09 8.85 17.69
C GLU A 232 -2.81 8.21 16.50
N PHE A 233 -2.22 8.33 15.31
CA PHE A 233 -2.72 7.72 14.09
C PHE A 233 -2.78 6.19 14.19
N THR A 234 -1.71 5.55 14.69
CA THR A 234 -1.67 4.09 14.85
C THR A 234 -2.75 3.59 15.81
N ASP A 235 -2.95 4.25 16.95
CA ASP A 235 -3.99 3.89 17.90
C ASP A 235 -5.40 4.02 17.29
N PHE A 236 -5.64 5.09 16.52
CA PHE A 236 -6.88 5.28 15.78
C PHE A 236 -7.14 4.14 14.79
N ILE A 237 -6.16 3.78 13.94
CA ILE A 237 -6.30 2.70 12.96
C ILE A 237 -6.55 1.35 13.65
N VAL A 238 -5.78 1.02 14.69
CA VAL A 238 -5.92 -0.26 15.40
C VAL A 238 -7.29 -0.38 16.05
N LYS A 239 -7.77 0.67 16.73
CA LYS A 239 -9.10 0.69 17.35
C LYS A 239 -10.21 0.57 16.31
N ALA A 240 -10.07 1.25 15.17
CA ALA A 240 -11.02 1.13 14.07
C ALA A 240 -11.04 -0.29 13.51
N MET A 241 -9.87 -0.90 13.31
CA MET A 241 -9.74 -2.24 12.73
C MET A 241 -10.41 -3.32 13.59
N VAL A 242 -10.24 -3.27 14.91
CA VAL A 242 -10.83 -4.27 15.83
C VAL A 242 -12.34 -4.07 15.99
N LYS A 243 -12.83 -2.83 15.94
CA LYS A 243 -14.26 -2.51 16.12
C LYS A 243 -15.07 -2.57 14.84
N TYR A 244 -14.42 -2.65 13.68
CA TYR A 244 -15.09 -2.57 12.40
C TYR A 244 -15.99 -3.79 12.16
N ASP A 245 -17.30 -3.56 12.10
CA ASP A 245 -18.29 -4.50 11.59
C ASP A 245 -18.86 -3.93 10.27
N PRO A 246 -18.77 -4.66 9.15
CA PRO A 246 -19.39 -4.26 7.88
C PRO A 246 -20.89 -3.93 7.99
N MET A 247 -21.62 -4.55 8.94
CA MET A 247 -23.05 -4.29 9.13
C MET A 247 -23.37 -2.91 9.73
N ASP A 248 -22.41 -2.28 10.42
CA ASP A 248 -22.61 -0.98 11.08
C ASP A 248 -22.44 0.21 10.12
N THR A 249 -22.19 -0.05 8.83
CA THR A 249 -21.96 0.98 7.82
C THR A 249 -23.25 1.51 7.20
N GLU A 250 -23.28 2.79 6.85
CA GLU A 250 -24.39 3.35 6.07
C GLU A 250 -24.47 2.67 4.70
N ALA A 251 -25.68 2.33 4.26
CA ALA A 251 -25.91 1.57 3.03
C ALA A 251 -25.05 0.29 2.93
N ALA A 252 -24.86 -0.42 4.05
CA ALA A 252 -23.99 -1.61 4.15
C ALA A 252 -24.18 -2.62 3.01
N GLN A 253 -25.43 -2.87 2.60
CA GLN A 253 -25.74 -3.81 1.53
C GLN A 253 -25.27 -3.34 0.15
N GLU A 254 -25.42 -2.05 -0.16
CA GLU A 254 -24.98 -1.44 -1.43
C GLU A 254 -23.45 -1.39 -1.49
N THR A 255 -22.83 -0.98 -0.39
CA THR A 255 -21.38 -0.97 -0.20
C THR A 255 -20.81 -2.37 -0.37
N PHE A 256 -21.41 -3.39 0.26
CA PHE A 256 -21.04 -4.78 0.08
C PHE A 256 -21.20 -5.26 -1.37
N ALA A 257 -22.30 -4.92 -2.04
CA ALA A 257 -22.51 -5.28 -3.44
C ALA A 257 -21.42 -4.71 -4.36
N ARG A 258 -21.04 -3.44 -4.15
CA ARG A 258 -19.92 -2.79 -4.85
C ARG A 258 -18.60 -3.51 -4.60
N GLN A 259 -18.31 -3.85 -3.34
CA GLN A 259 -17.06 -4.53 -2.96
C GLN A 259 -16.97 -5.95 -3.53
N LYS A 260 -18.09 -6.66 -3.54
CA LYS A 260 -18.21 -7.99 -4.15
C LYS A 260 -17.96 -7.92 -5.66
N ASP A 261 -18.53 -6.93 -6.35
CA ASP A 261 -18.29 -6.71 -7.78
C ASP A 261 -16.82 -6.36 -8.07
N LEU A 262 -16.19 -5.49 -7.29
CA LEU A 262 -14.76 -5.18 -7.42
C LEU A 262 -13.88 -6.43 -7.29
N LEU A 263 -14.14 -7.26 -6.27
CA LEU A 263 -13.38 -8.49 -6.06
C LEU A 263 -13.65 -9.53 -7.17
N GLN A 264 -14.87 -9.59 -7.69
CA GLN A 264 -15.22 -10.46 -8.82
C GLN A 264 -14.41 -10.06 -10.06
N ARG A 265 -14.36 -8.76 -10.39
CA ARG A 265 -13.57 -8.22 -11.51
C ARG A 265 -12.07 -8.47 -11.33
N GLU A 266 -11.56 -8.36 -10.10
CA GLU A 266 -10.16 -8.69 -9.80
C GLU A 266 -9.86 -10.16 -10.13
N LEU A 267 -10.71 -11.09 -9.72
CA LEU A 267 -10.56 -12.52 -10.03
C LEU A 267 -10.69 -12.79 -11.53
N ASP A 268 -11.60 -12.11 -12.23
CA ASP A 268 -11.79 -12.25 -13.68
C ASP A 268 -10.62 -11.68 -14.49
N SER A 269 -9.98 -10.62 -14.00
CA SER A 269 -8.86 -9.95 -14.67
C SER A 269 -7.58 -10.79 -14.79
N PHE A 270 -7.50 -11.95 -14.15
CA PHE A 270 -6.30 -12.80 -14.20
C PHE A 270 -5.90 -13.20 -15.62
N ASP A 271 -6.87 -13.46 -16.50
CA ASP A 271 -6.60 -13.92 -17.86
C ASP A 271 -5.98 -12.82 -18.74
N SER A 272 -6.18 -11.54 -18.38
CA SER A 272 -5.57 -10.38 -19.07
C SER A 272 -4.26 -9.92 -18.42
N GLN A 273 -3.80 -10.58 -17.35
CA GLN A 273 -2.51 -10.29 -16.72
C GLN A 273 -1.34 -10.69 -17.61
N GLN A 274 -0.20 -10.05 -17.37
CA GLN A 274 1.03 -10.33 -18.10
C GLN A 274 1.57 -11.73 -17.73
N PRO A 275 2.23 -12.46 -18.66
CA PRO A 275 2.67 -13.84 -18.41
C PRO A 275 3.52 -14.03 -17.15
N TYR A 276 4.43 -13.11 -16.83
CA TYR A 276 5.24 -13.23 -15.60
C TYR A 276 4.40 -13.10 -14.31
N GLN A 277 3.28 -12.36 -14.34
CA GLN A 277 2.37 -12.24 -13.20
C GLN A 277 1.65 -13.57 -12.98
N GLN A 278 1.22 -14.21 -14.06
CA GLN A 278 0.65 -15.56 -14.03
C GLN A 278 1.69 -16.58 -13.51
N CYS A 279 2.95 -16.51 -13.95
CA CYS A 279 4.01 -17.37 -13.40
C CYS A 279 4.19 -17.18 -11.89
N ARG A 280 4.14 -15.95 -11.39
CA ARG A 280 4.22 -15.66 -9.95
C ARG A 280 3.04 -16.21 -9.17
N TYR A 281 1.83 -16.19 -9.74
CA TYR A 281 0.66 -16.82 -9.15
C TYR A 281 0.88 -18.33 -8.98
N TRP A 282 1.34 -19.01 -10.03
CA TRP A 282 1.61 -20.45 -9.98
C TRP A 282 2.78 -20.81 -9.03
N ASP A 283 3.81 -19.98 -8.95
CA ASP A 283 4.88 -20.13 -7.97
C ASP A 283 4.35 -20.06 -6.53
N ALA A 284 3.52 -19.06 -6.22
CA ALA A 284 2.86 -18.94 -4.92
C ALA A 284 1.93 -20.13 -4.64
N TYR A 285 1.18 -20.59 -5.64
CA TYR A 285 0.29 -21.76 -5.54
C TYR A 285 1.03 -23.04 -5.11
N VAL A 286 2.27 -23.24 -5.59
CA VAL A 286 3.07 -24.43 -5.26
C VAL A 286 3.85 -24.26 -3.95
N THR A 287 4.30 -23.04 -3.61
CA THR A 287 5.22 -22.79 -2.49
C THR A 287 4.52 -22.37 -1.19
N GLU A 288 3.29 -21.87 -1.26
CA GLU A 288 2.55 -21.36 -0.09
C GLU A 288 1.42 -22.32 0.29
N ARG A 289 1.24 -22.56 1.60
CA ARG A 289 0.12 -23.35 2.12
C ARG A 289 -0.53 -22.67 3.33
N PRO A 290 -1.86 -22.58 3.39
CA PRO A 290 -2.82 -22.97 2.35
C PRO A 290 -2.86 -21.97 1.19
N HIS A 291 -3.11 -22.47 -0.03
CA HIS A 291 -3.36 -21.65 -1.22
C HIS A 291 -4.53 -22.27 -1.98
N PHE A 292 -5.45 -21.43 -2.49
CA PHE A 292 -6.67 -21.86 -3.15
C PHE A 292 -6.64 -21.46 -4.62
N ASN A 293 -7.20 -22.31 -5.47
CA ASN A 293 -7.25 -22.01 -6.90
C ASN A 293 -8.30 -20.92 -7.15
N ARG A 294 -8.28 -20.33 -8.36
CA ARG A 294 -9.20 -19.25 -8.72
C ARG A 294 -10.66 -19.70 -8.74
N GLU A 295 -10.94 -20.92 -9.17
CA GLU A 295 -12.31 -21.45 -9.29
C GLU A 295 -12.97 -21.61 -7.92
N GLU A 296 -12.23 -22.16 -6.94
CA GLU A 296 -12.61 -22.25 -5.53
C GLU A 296 -12.88 -20.86 -4.93
N LEU A 297 -12.04 -19.88 -5.25
CA LEU A 297 -12.23 -18.49 -4.79
C LEU A 297 -13.47 -17.84 -5.43
N ARG A 298 -13.75 -18.11 -6.71
CA ARG A 298 -14.96 -17.61 -7.39
C ARG A 298 -16.23 -18.26 -6.83
N GLU A 299 -16.20 -19.57 -6.61
CA GLU A 299 -17.32 -20.29 -6.00
C GLU A 299 -17.58 -19.76 -4.59
N ALA A 300 -16.53 -19.59 -3.78
CA ALA A 300 -16.63 -18.98 -2.46
C ALA A 300 -17.19 -17.55 -2.50
N LEU A 301 -16.81 -16.74 -3.49
CA LEU A 301 -17.33 -15.38 -3.67
C LEU A 301 -18.81 -15.37 -4.02
N SER A 302 -19.28 -16.31 -4.84
CA SER A 302 -20.69 -16.42 -5.20
C SER A 302 -21.57 -16.57 -3.95
N GLY A 303 -21.15 -17.44 -3.01
CA GLY A 303 -21.84 -17.72 -1.76
C GLY A 303 -21.59 -16.73 -0.62
N ALA A 304 -20.77 -15.69 -0.82
CA ALA A 304 -20.49 -14.68 0.18
C ALA A 304 -21.68 -13.71 0.36
N THR A 305 -22.06 -13.47 1.61
CA THR A 305 -23.09 -12.50 2.03
C THR A 305 -22.55 -11.58 3.12
N LEU A 306 -23.17 -10.43 3.32
CA LEU A 306 -22.77 -9.44 4.32
C LEU A 306 -22.73 -10.04 5.73
N GLU A 307 -23.73 -10.86 6.09
CA GLU A 307 -23.84 -11.50 7.41
C GLU A 307 -22.68 -12.47 7.64
N LYS A 308 -22.27 -13.20 6.60
CA LYS A 308 -21.11 -14.10 6.68
C LYS A 308 -19.82 -13.33 6.89
N VAL A 309 -19.66 -12.16 6.25
CA VAL A 309 -18.47 -11.31 6.45
C VAL A 309 -18.44 -10.77 7.88
N SER A 310 -19.56 -10.24 8.39
CA SER A 310 -19.66 -9.77 9.79
C SER A 310 -19.38 -10.88 10.80
N ALA A 311 -20.02 -12.05 10.63
CA ALA A 311 -19.81 -13.20 11.51
C ALA A 311 -18.35 -13.69 11.47
N HIS A 312 -17.74 -13.72 10.28
CA HIS A 312 -16.33 -14.07 10.10
C HIS A 312 -15.41 -13.07 10.79
N ALA A 313 -15.62 -11.76 10.61
CA ALA A 313 -14.84 -10.71 11.26
C ALA A 313 -14.92 -10.82 12.80
N ARG A 314 -16.14 -11.01 13.35
CA ARG A 314 -16.34 -11.21 14.79
C ARG A 314 -15.63 -12.46 15.30
N SER A 315 -15.72 -13.58 14.58
CA SER A 315 -15.03 -14.82 14.93
C SER A 315 -13.50 -14.68 14.86
N LEU A 316 -13.00 -13.96 13.86
CA LEU A 316 -11.58 -13.68 13.64
C LEU A 316 -10.97 -12.97 14.85
N TRP A 317 -11.64 -11.93 15.36
CA TRP A 317 -11.14 -11.14 16.48
C TRP A 317 -11.55 -11.71 17.85
N SER A 318 -12.64 -12.45 18.00
CA SER A 318 -13.13 -12.86 19.33
C SER A 318 -12.67 -14.24 19.78
N SER A 319 -12.46 -15.18 18.83
CA SER A 319 -12.34 -16.60 19.17
C SER A 319 -11.17 -17.31 18.51
N SER A 320 -10.47 -16.66 17.58
CA SER A 320 -9.38 -17.31 16.85
C SER A 320 -8.10 -17.35 17.68
N PRO A 321 -7.43 -18.51 17.77
CA PRO A 321 -6.10 -18.58 18.39
C PRO A 321 -5.10 -17.79 17.55
N GLY A 322 -4.24 -17.03 18.19
CA GLY A 322 -3.30 -16.14 17.49
C GLY A 322 -1.97 -15.92 18.19
N THR A 323 -1.00 -15.47 17.41
CA THR A 323 0.26 -14.90 17.91
C THR A 323 0.57 -13.70 17.03
N ALA A 324 1.06 -12.61 17.61
CA ALA A 324 1.40 -11.43 16.85
C ALA A 324 2.91 -11.10 16.89
N PHE A 325 3.38 -10.59 15.77
CA PHE A 325 4.75 -10.12 15.59
C PHE A 325 4.68 -8.65 15.24
N GLY A 326 5.45 -7.84 15.96
CA GLY A 326 5.50 -6.41 15.74
C GLY A 326 6.92 -5.95 15.45
N MET A 327 7.04 -4.91 14.64
CA MET A 327 8.29 -4.20 14.44
C MET A 327 8.02 -2.70 14.41
N VAL A 328 8.77 -1.96 15.21
CA VAL A 328 8.82 -0.51 15.16
C VAL A 328 10.19 -0.09 14.68
N GLN A 329 10.25 0.65 13.58
CA GLN A 329 11.50 1.13 13.00
C GLN A 329 11.40 2.61 12.63
N GLY A 330 12.46 3.37 12.85
CA GLY A 330 12.54 4.76 12.40
C GLY A 330 13.10 5.72 13.43
N ASN A 331 12.69 6.99 13.32
CA ASN A 331 13.04 8.09 14.22
C ASN A 331 12.33 8.00 15.58
N LEU A 332 12.50 6.88 16.27
CA LEU A 332 11.89 6.61 17.57
C LEU A 332 12.96 6.14 18.55
N LEU A 333 12.99 6.78 19.72
CA LEU A 333 13.77 6.32 20.87
C LEU A 333 13.13 5.06 21.46
N GLU A 334 13.88 4.31 22.25
CA GLU A 334 13.41 3.07 22.88
C GLU A 334 12.14 3.28 23.73
N ALA A 335 12.07 4.40 24.45
CA ALA A 335 10.91 4.77 25.26
C ALA A 335 9.68 5.07 24.41
N ASP A 336 9.84 5.75 23.27
CA ASP A 336 8.76 6.04 22.32
C ASP A 336 8.24 4.75 21.68
N ALA A 337 9.17 3.90 21.22
CA ALA A 337 8.84 2.59 20.66
C ALA A 337 8.13 1.69 21.68
N SER A 338 8.54 1.73 22.96
CA SER A 338 7.90 0.99 24.05
C SER A 338 6.46 1.43 24.25
N ARG A 339 6.21 2.74 24.32
CA ARG A 339 4.85 3.28 24.47
C ARG A 339 3.96 2.88 23.29
N LEU A 340 4.48 2.98 22.07
CA LEU A 340 3.76 2.61 20.86
C LEU A 340 3.44 1.11 20.82
N CYS A 341 4.40 0.28 21.20
CA CYS A 341 4.23 -1.16 21.37
C CYS A 341 3.11 -1.47 22.37
N ASP A 342 3.15 -0.85 23.56
CA ASP A 342 2.14 -1.06 24.60
C ASP A 342 0.74 -0.63 24.15
N THR A 343 0.64 0.45 23.37
CA THR A 343 -0.63 0.89 22.74
C THR A 343 -1.16 -0.13 21.74
N VAL A 344 -0.33 -0.61 20.81
CA VAL A 344 -0.75 -1.64 19.84
C VAL A 344 -1.15 -2.92 20.55
N MET A 345 -0.37 -3.38 21.53
CA MET A 345 -0.67 -4.59 22.31
C MET A 345 -1.99 -4.49 23.09
N ARG A 346 -2.35 -3.28 23.55
CA ARG A 346 -3.60 -3.03 24.30
C ARG A 346 -4.81 -2.93 23.39
N SER A 347 -4.68 -2.23 22.26
CA SER A 347 -5.78 -1.96 21.34
C SER A 347 -6.05 -3.14 20.39
N LEU A 348 -5.01 -3.89 20.00
CA LEU A 348 -5.12 -5.05 19.10
C LEU A 348 -5.29 -6.35 19.89
N VAL A 349 -6.53 -6.62 20.27
CA VAL A 349 -6.91 -7.82 21.02
C VAL A 349 -7.55 -8.83 20.06
N TRP A 350 -7.20 -10.10 20.24
CA TRP A 350 -7.86 -11.23 19.56
C TRP A 350 -8.28 -12.29 20.59
N GLY A 351 -8.76 -13.45 20.11
CA GLY A 351 -9.20 -14.56 20.94
C GLY A 351 -8.18 -14.99 22.02
N PRO A 352 -8.64 -15.62 23.11
CA PRO A 352 -7.83 -15.84 24.31
C PRO A 352 -6.69 -16.84 24.11
N ASP A 353 -6.84 -17.74 23.14
CA ASP A 353 -5.94 -18.86 22.91
C ASP A 353 -4.68 -18.46 22.12
N ASN A 354 -3.54 -19.00 22.53
CA ASN A 354 -2.27 -18.76 21.85
C ASN A 354 -2.06 -19.77 20.72
N LEU A 355 -1.61 -19.27 19.57
CA LEU A 355 -1.26 -20.14 18.45
C LEU A 355 0.07 -20.87 18.70
N SER A 356 0.05 -22.20 18.66
CA SER A 356 1.26 -23.02 18.75
C SER A 356 2.23 -22.72 17.59
N PRO A 357 3.56 -22.74 17.80
CA PRO A 357 4.54 -22.55 16.73
C PRO A 357 4.41 -23.55 15.56
N LYS A 358 3.77 -24.70 15.77
CA LYS A 358 3.53 -25.70 14.72
C LYS A 358 2.39 -25.30 13.78
N ASP A 359 1.38 -24.63 14.31
CA ASP A 359 0.16 -24.24 13.60
C ASP A 359 0.27 -22.88 12.92
N ARG A 360 1.44 -22.22 13.06
CA ARG A 360 1.76 -21.00 12.33
C ARG A 360 1.85 -21.32 10.83
N PRO A 361 1.19 -20.55 9.95
CA PRO A 361 1.32 -20.74 8.51
C PRO A 361 2.79 -20.66 8.09
N ARG A 362 3.26 -21.67 7.35
CA ARG A 362 4.66 -21.78 6.92
C ARG A 362 4.74 -21.59 5.42
N LYS A 363 5.71 -20.79 4.97
CA LYS A 363 6.16 -20.85 3.59
C LYS A 363 7.03 -22.10 3.44
N LEU A 364 6.68 -22.98 2.50
CA LEU A 364 7.51 -24.14 2.24
C LEU A 364 8.75 -23.64 1.48
N SER A 365 9.92 -23.82 2.08
CA SER A 365 11.18 -23.71 1.36
C SER A 365 11.32 -24.99 0.54
N ALA A 366 10.87 -24.96 -0.72
CA ALA A 366 11.17 -26.03 -1.65
C ALA A 366 12.66 -25.94 -2.01
N LEU A 367 13.45 -26.92 -1.55
CA LEU A 367 14.76 -27.15 -2.16
C LEU A 367 14.50 -27.59 -3.60
N LEU A 368 14.80 -26.73 -4.56
CA LEU A 368 14.75 -27.11 -5.97
C LEU A 368 15.69 -28.31 -6.15
N PRO A 369 15.26 -29.39 -6.82
CA PRO A 369 16.12 -30.53 -7.11
C PRO A 369 17.36 -30.00 -7.83
N THR A 370 18.53 -30.35 -7.31
CA THR A 370 19.78 -29.96 -7.94
C THR A 370 19.97 -30.79 -9.20
N ALA A 371 20.82 -30.34 -10.13
CA ALA A 371 21.14 -31.12 -11.34
C ALA A 371 21.67 -32.54 -11.06
N ARG A 372 22.06 -32.83 -9.80
CA ARG A 372 22.45 -34.17 -9.34
C ARG A 372 21.25 -35.09 -9.08
N ASP A 373 20.08 -34.52 -8.78
CA ASP A 373 18.88 -35.24 -8.35
C ASP A 373 17.98 -35.63 -9.54
N ILE A 374 18.23 -35.07 -10.73
CA ILE A 374 17.48 -35.36 -11.96
C ILE A 374 18.47 -35.70 -13.08
N PRO A 375 18.80 -37.00 -13.28
CA PRO A 375 19.77 -37.43 -14.30
C PRO A 375 19.38 -37.01 -15.73
N SER A 376 18.09 -36.81 -16.01
CA SER A 376 17.59 -36.37 -17.32
C SER A 376 17.77 -34.87 -17.60
N LEU A 377 18.10 -34.06 -16.58
CA LEU A 377 18.47 -32.64 -16.73
C LEU A 377 19.99 -32.45 -16.87
N ALA A 378 20.78 -33.54 -16.93
CA ALA A 378 22.21 -33.51 -17.23
C ALA A 378 22.43 -32.97 -18.66
N GLY A 379 22.51 -31.65 -18.79
CA GLY A 379 22.66 -30.95 -20.07
C GLY A 379 21.80 -29.69 -20.18
N THR A 380 20.78 -29.53 -19.35
CA THR A 380 19.91 -28.35 -19.38
C THR A 380 20.58 -27.20 -18.65
N GLN A 381 21.35 -26.39 -19.38
CA GLN A 381 21.89 -25.14 -18.87
C GLN A 381 20.75 -24.15 -18.66
N LEU A 382 20.26 -24.01 -17.42
CA LEU A 382 19.49 -22.85 -16.98
C LEU A 382 20.41 -21.62 -17.02
N ARG A 383 20.42 -20.91 -18.14
CA ARG A 383 21.04 -19.59 -18.25
C ARG A 383 20.08 -18.57 -17.65
N VAL A 384 20.31 -18.25 -16.38
CA VAL A 384 19.73 -17.03 -15.78
C VAL A 384 20.49 -15.86 -16.39
N SER A 385 19.93 -15.26 -17.43
CA SER A 385 20.36 -13.93 -17.87
C SER A 385 19.80 -12.94 -16.87
N GLN A 386 20.68 -12.24 -16.13
CA GLN A 386 20.24 -11.00 -15.51
C GLN A 386 19.94 -10.03 -16.66
N PRO A 387 18.73 -9.44 -16.75
CA PRO A 387 18.58 -8.27 -17.60
C PRO A 387 19.59 -7.24 -17.11
N ALA A 388 20.39 -6.70 -18.03
CA ALA A 388 21.42 -5.72 -17.74
C ALA A 388 20.83 -4.64 -16.83
N SER A 389 21.52 -4.32 -15.73
CA SER A 389 21.13 -3.29 -14.76
C SER A 389 21.35 -1.87 -15.29
N SER A 390 20.99 -1.63 -16.55
CA SER A 390 21.07 -0.34 -17.22
C SER A 390 20.12 -0.31 -18.42
N SER A 391 18.82 -0.30 -18.16
CA SER A 391 17.85 0.29 -19.09
C SER A 391 17.39 1.62 -18.51
N SER A 392 18.33 2.55 -18.30
CA SER A 392 18.01 3.97 -18.30
C SER A 392 17.66 4.33 -19.75
N PHE A 393 16.36 4.39 -20.04
CA PHE A 393 15.87 5.11 -21.20
C PHE A 393 16.13 6.60 -20.92
N SER A 394 17.25 7.11 -21.42
CA SER A 394 17.44 8.54 -21.65
C SER A 394 17.39 8.78 -23.15
N ASP A 395 16.43 9.61 -23.54
CA ASP A 395 16.14 10.01 -24.90
C ASP A 395 17.26 10.87 -25.52
N SER A 396 17.24 10.97 -26.85
CA SER A 396 17.94 11.92 -27.73
C SER A 396 19.47 11.78 -27.95
N SER A 397 19.84 11.29 -29.13
CA SER A 397 20.74 12.04 -30.02
C SER A 397 20.47 11.65 -31.48
N GLU A 398 20.20 12.67 -32.28
CA GLU A 398 20.17 12.63 -33.73
C GLU A 398 21.57 12.25 -34.24
N ASP A 399 21.71 11.10 -34.91
CA ASP A 399 22.59 10.98 -36.08
C ASP A 399 22.38 9.63 -36.78
N GLY A 400 22.07 9.72 -38.07
CA GLY A 400 21.74 8.57 -38.93
C GLY A 400 22.94 7.74 -39.33
N THR A 401 23.40 6.84 -38.44
CA THR A 401 24.34 5.78 -38.81
C THR A 401 23.90 4.40 -38.30
N LEU A 402 23.96 3.41 -39.19
CA LEU A 402 23.58 2.01 -38.98
C LEU A 402 24.29 1.38 -37.77
N PRO A 403 23.65 0.45 -37.04
CA PRO A 403 24.29 -0.23 -35.91
C PRO A 403 25.44 -1.15 -36.39
N PRO A 404 26.59 -1.17 -35.69
CA PRO A 404 27.70 -2.07 -36.03
C PRO A 404 27.40 -3.51 -35.61
N PRO A 405 28.06 -4.52 -36.22
CA PRO A 405 27.78 -5.92 -35.98
C PRO A 405 28.19 -6.36 -34.58
N ALA A 406 27.42 -7.30 -34.01
CA ALA A 406 27.58 -7.85 -32.68
C ALA A 406 29.03 -8.34 -32.42
N MET A 407 29.72 -7.68 -31.49
CA MET A 407 30.94 -8.24 -30.89
C MET A 407 30.55 -9.31 -29.87
N GLU A 408 30.98 -10.54 -30.13
CA GLU A 408 31.01 -11.65 -29.17
C GLU A 408 31.98 -11.33 -28.01
N GLY A 409 31.48 -10.69 -26.96
CA GLY A 409 32.18 -10.55 -25.68
C GLY A 409 31.92 -11.74 -24.78
N ARG A 410 32.81 -12.73 -24.78
CA ARG A 410 32.84 -13.83 -23.79
C ARG A 410 33.12 -13.28 -22.39
N TYR A 411 32.07 -13.16 -21.55
CA TYR A 411 32.24 -13.01 -20.10
C TYR A 411 31.85 -14.31 -19.39
N LEU A 412 32.85 -15.18 -19.22
CA LEU A 412 32.78 -16.36 -18.35
C LEU A 412 33.16 -15.95 -16.92
N THR A 413 32.17 -15.76 -16.06
CA THR A 413 32.39 -15.82 -14.60
C THR A 413 31.43 -16.83 -14.00
N SER A 414 31.80 -18.11 -14.05
CA SER A 414 31.16 -19.15 -13.25
C SER A 414 31.66 -19.03 -11.80
N ARG A 415 30.95 -18.27 -10.96
CA ARG A 415 31.15 -18.36 -9.50
C ARG A 415 30.15 -19.37 -8.95
N ARG A 416 30.66 -20.49 -8.42
CA ARG A 416 29.91 -21.36 -7.51
C ARG A 416 29.58 -20.55 -6.27
N VAL A 417 28.32 -20.15 -6.11
CA VAL A 417 27.82 -19.60 -4.86
C VAL A 417 27.40 -20.79 -4.00
N GLY A 418 28.27 -21.18 -3.07
CA GLY A 418 27.90 -22.10 -1.99
C GLY A 418 27.06 -21.33 -0.97
N PHE A 419 25.81 -21.76 -0.75
CA PHE A 419 25.02 -21.29 0.37
C PHE A 419 25.40 -22.12 1.60
N ASP A 420 26.13 -21.51 2.52
CA ASP A 420 26.38 -22.07 3.85
C ASP A 420 25.18 -21.71 4.74
N THR A 421 24.29 -22.69 4.96
CA THR A 421 23.01 -22.54 5.67
C THR A 421 23.17 -22.85 7.16
N ALA A 422 24.05 -22.13 7.85
CA ALA A 422 24.19 -22.25 9.30
C ALA A 422 24.15 -20.87 9.95
N ASN A 423 23.04 -20.60 10.62
CA ASN A 423 22.76 -19.46 11.50
C ASN A 423 22.39 -18.13 10.81
N VAL A 424 21.30 -17.52 11.34
CA VAL A 424 20.79 -16.13 11.19
C VAL A 424 19.42 -15.94 10.47
N ASN A 425 18.89 -16.91 9.71
CA ASN A 425 17.73 -16.60 8.83
C ASN A 425 16.30 -16.60 9.41
N SER A 426 16.04 -17.01 10.64
CA SER A 426 14.63 -17.17 11.07
C SER A 426 13.91 -15.90 11.51
N ALA A 427 14.62 -14.82 11.88
CA ALA A 427 14.01 -13.57 12.35
C ALA A 427 14.03 -12.44 11.31
N VAL A 428 14.99 -12.45 10.38
CA VAL A 428 15.21 -11.35 9.42
C VAL A 428 14.38 -11.55 8.15
N GLU A 429 14.14 -12.78 7.70
CA GLU A 429 13.25 -13.05 6.54
C GLU A 429 11.79 -12.66 6.79
N VAL A 430 11.35 -12.63 8.07
CA VAL A 430 9.97 -12.27 8.44
C VAL A 430 9.60 -10.85 8.01
N ILE A 431 10.60 -9.97 7.91
CA ILE A 431 10.45 -8.52 7.68
C ILE A 431 10.71 -8.15 6.20
N TRP A 432 11.48 -8.95 5.46
CA TRP A 432 11.94 -8.58 4.11
C TRP A 432 11.06 -9.10 2.96
N GLN A 433 10.03 -9.89 3.24
CA GLN A 433 9.10 -10.35 2.19
C GLN A 433 7.96 -9.34 1.99
N PHE A 434 8.27 -8.26 1.26
CA PHE A 434 7.30 -7.33 0.69
C PHE A 434 6.79 -7.88 -0.66
N PRO A 435 5.53 -8.29 -0.79
CA PRO A 435 4.88 -8.25 -2.09
C PRO A 435 4.60 -6.77 -2.42
N PHE A 436 5.21 -6.27 -3.50
CA PHE A 436 4.91 -4.97 -4.07
C PHE A 436 3.43 -4.86 -4.43
N THR A 437 2.62 -4.23 -3.57
CA THR A 437 1.28 -3.76 -3.92
C THR A 437 0.93 -2.47 -3.18
N SER A 438 1.56 -1.36 -3.60
CA SER A 438 0.83 -0.10 -3.82
C SER A 438 1.61 0.73 -4.84
N ALA A 439 0.91 1.39 -5.76
CA ALA A 439 1.53 2.34 -6.70
C ALA A 439 2.27 3.46 -5.95
N ALA A 440 1.73 3.87 -4.79
CA ALA A 440 2.32 4.86 -3.90
C ALA A 440 3.69 4.43 -3.32
N PHE A 441 3.90 3.13 -3.05
CA PHE A 441 5.18 2.61 -2.57
C PHE A 441 6.25 2.63 -3.67
N ARG A 442 5.88 2.42 -4.94
CA ARG A 442 6.79 2.53 -6.10
C ARG A 442 7.18 3.98 -6.38
N GLU A 443 6.24 4.91 -6.34
CA GLU A 443 6.53 6.35 -6.51
C GLU A 443 7.46 6.87 -5.40
N GLN A 444 7.24 6.47 -4.14
CA GLN A 444 8.15 6.86 -3.05
C GLN A 444 9.56 6.26 -3.19
N GLN A 445 9.68 5.00 -3.63
CA GLN A 445 10.99 4.36 -3.87
C GLN A 445 11.72 4.98 -5.08
N GLN A 446 11.01 5.32 -6.16
CA GLN A 446 11.60 6.00 -7.32
C GLN A 446 12.06 7.43 -6.97
N GLN A 447 11.29 8.18 -6.19
CA GLN A 447 11.72 9.49 -5.68
C GLN A 447 12.93 9.39 -4.74
N GLN A 448 13.06 8.29 -3.97
CA GLN A 448 14.22 8.04 -3.10
C GLN A 448 15.50 7.71 -3.89
N GLN A 449 15.40 7.05 -5.04
CA GLN A 449 16.57 6.73 -5.87
C GLN A 449 17.02 7.93 -6.72
N GLN A 450 16.10 8.80 -7.15
CA GLN A 450 16.42 9.99 -7.95
C GLN A 450 16.96 11.17 -7.13
N GLY A 451 16.78 11.18 -5.80
CA GLY A 451 17.36 12.20 -4.92
C GLY A 451 18.82 11.95 -4.50
N GLY A 452 19.45 10.90 -5.05
CA GLY A 452 20.79 10.46 -4.72
C GLY A 452 21.65 10.24 -5.95
N SER A 453 21.71 11.22 -6.85
CA SER A 453 22.79 11.39 -7.83
C SER A 453 23.24 12.84 -7.85
#